data_AF-A0A090MQI9-F1
#
_entry.id   AF-A0A090MQI9-F1
#
_cell.length_a   1.000
_cell.length_b   1.000
_cell.length_c   1.000
_cell.angle_alpha   90.00
_cell.angle_beta   90.00
_cell.angle_gamma   90.00
#
_symmetry.space_group_name_H-M   'P 1'
#
loop_
_entity.id
_entity.type
_entity.pdbx_description
1 polymer ?
#
loop_
_entity_poly.entity_id
_entity_poly.type
_entity_poly.pdbx_seq_one_letter_code
_entity_poly.pdbx_strand_id
1 'polypeptide(L)'
;MADIYAPEFTNEAAAIAHLEKSRWADAGVHCPHCGSFAVRKMEGATQAGYWLCNDCRDKFTCRTGTVMERSHIPVHKWLLAIHLMSASKKGMSAHQLHRMLGITYKSAWFLAHRIREAMIDTKAGPLGGEGKSVQADETYIGNSSKRAKGYKKGHSHKEQIVALVEPGGKAKAVHVKAATKKSVREILVTNASRKSDLHTDNSRLYDEVGKEFASHKTVNHSWNGRGEWVGKDGQTTNAAENFFGIFKRGMVGTYHKCDAQHLQRYVTEFEFRFNNRIGLGINDTMRAETLLKGIEGKRLTYRRPN
;
A
#
# COMPACT_ATOMS: atom_id res chain seq x y z
N MET A 1 19.48 -6.27 8.88
CA MET A 1 18.62 -7.48 8.85
C MET A 1 17.80 -7.46 10.13
N ALA A 2 16.53 -7.85 10.09
CA ALA A 2 15.74 -7.99 11.31
C ALA A 2 15.85 -9.44 11.81
N ASP A 3 15.99 -9.61 13.11
CA ASP A 3 15.97 -10.91 13.76
C ASP A 3 14.52 -11.32 14.02
N ILE A 4 14.06 -12.41 13.40
CA ILE A 4 12.69 -12.91 13.57
C ILE A 4 12.46 -13.56 14.95
N TYR A 5 13.52 -13.76 15.74
CA TYR A 5 13.47 -14.25 17.12
C TYR A 5 13.46 -13.11 18.15
N ALA A 6 13.48 -11.85 17.70
CA ALA A 6 13.46 -10.70 18.60
C ALA A 6 12.25 -10.77 19.57
N PRO A 7 12.40 -10.29 20.83
CA PRO A 7 11.37 -10.41 21.86
C PRO A 7 10.00 -9.86 21.45
N GLU A 8 9.95 -8.79 20.65
CA GLU A 8 8.71 -8.21 20.13
C GLU A 8 7.92 -9.14 19.20
N PHE A 9 8.54 -10.19 18.66
CA PHE A 9 7.89 -11.19 17.82
C PHE A 9 7.49 -12.45 18.58
N THR A 10 8.00 -12.66 19.80
CA THR A 10 7.82 -13.91 20.56
C THR A 10 7.14 -13.71 21.92
N ASN A 11 7.20 -12.51 22.49
CA ASN A 11 6.65 -12.18 23.81
C ASN A 11 5.62 -11.04 23.73
N GLU A 12 4.44 -11.26 24.31
CA GLU A 12 3.33 -10.29 24.23
C GLU A 12 3.63 -8.98 24.96
N ALA A 13 4.28 -9.01 26.12
CA ALA A 13 4.62 -7.81 26.87
C ALA A 13 5.68 -6.96 26.14
N ALA A 14 6.70 -7.61 25.57
CA ALA A 14 7.71 -6.95 24.75
C ALA A 14 7.09 -6.35 23.47
N ALA A 15 6.17 -7.07 22.83
CA ALA A 15 5.44 -6.59 21.67
C ALA A 15 4.57 -5.37 21.99
N ILE A 16 3.87 -5.37 23.13
CA ILE A 16 3.10 -4.21 23.61
C ILE A 16 4.04 -3.03 23.84
N ALA A 17 5.16 -3.22 24.55
CA ALA A 17 6.13 -2.15 24.80
C ALA A 17 6.72 -1.58 23.50
N HIS A 18 7.04 -2.43 22.53
CA HIS A 18 7.50 -2.01 21.20
C HIS A 18 6.45 -1.17 20.48
N LEU A 19 5.19 -1.60 20.50
CA LEU A 19 4.08 -0.88 19.89
C LEU A 19 3.81 0.47 20.60
N GLU A 20 3.82 0.50 21.93
CA GLU A 20 3.71 1.73 22.73
C GLU A 20 4.81 2.72 22.37
N LYS A 21 6.07 2.26 22.29
CA LYS A 21 7.21 3.08 21.87
C LYS A 21 7.02 3.63 20.46
N SER A 22 6.64 2.79 19.49
CA SER A 22 6.44 3.26 18.11
C SER A 22 5.33 4.31 17.98
N ARG A 23 4.28 4.22 18.79
CA ARG A 23 3.12 5.10 18.71
C ARG A 23 3.29 6.42 19.46
N TRP A 24 3.99 6.38 20.60
CA TRP A 24 4.02 7.48 21.55
C TRP A 24 5.42 8.05 21.82
N ALA A 25 6.45 7.64 21.09
CA ALA A 25 7.81 8.14 21.26
C ALA A 25 7.91 9.67 21.22
N ASP A 26 7.22 10.31 20.26
CA ASP A 26 7.41 11.75 20.01
C ASP A 26 6.49 12.62 20.88
N ALA A 27 5.22 12.23 21.03
CA ALA A 27 4.20 13.05 21.69
C ALA A 27 3.91 12.65 23.14
N GLY A 28 4.36 11.46 23.57
CA GLY A 28 3.91 10.85 24.82
C GLY A 28 2.53 10.20 24.71
N VAL A 29 2.18 9.43 25.75
CA VAL A 29 0.93 8.68 25.80
C VAL A 29 -0.24 9.64 25.95
N HIS A 30 -1.20 9.57 25.03
CA HIS A 30 -2.40 10.39 25.05
C HIS A 30 -3.63 9.53 24.72
N CYS A 31 -4.78 9.97 25.23
CA CYS A 31 -6.03 9.29 25.02
C CYS A 31 -6.46 9.41 23.54
N PRO A 32 -6.66 8.30 22.81
CA PRO A 32 -7.11 8.32 21.42
C PRO A 32 -8.58 8.76 21.26
N HIS A 33 -9.32 8.92 22.36
CA HIS A 33 -10.72 9.36 22.34
C HIS A 33 -10.86 10.88 22.45
N CYS A 34 -10.13 11.52 23.38
CA CYS A 34 -10.25 12.96 23.66
C CYS A 34 -8.95 13.76 23.49
N GLY A 35 -7.82 13.12 23.18
CA GLY A 35 -6.52 13.77 23.03
C GLY A 35 -5.80 14.16 24.33
N SER A 36 -6.40 13.89 25.50
CA SER A 36 -5.80 14.23 26.80
C SER A 36 -4.52 13.44 27.09
N PHE A 37 -3.55 14.13 27.69
CA PHE A 37 -2.32 13.54 28.25
C PHE A 37 -2.48 13.11 29.72
N ALA A 38 -3.61 13.43 30.36
CA ALA A 38 -3.91 13.03 31.72
C ALA A 38 -4.33 11.54 31.75
N VAL A 39 -3.38 10.65 31.49
CA VAL A 39 -3.60 9.21 31.39
C VAL A 39 -2.74 8.47 32.41
N ARG A 40 -3.25 7.35 32.93
CA ARG A 40 -2.49 6.45 33.82
C ARG A 40 -2.51 5.03 33.29
N LYS A 41 -1.37 4.34 33.40
CA LYS A 41 -1.29 2.91 33.08
C LYS A 41 -2.06 2.15 34.17
N MET A 42 -2.87 1.18 33.76
CA MET A 42 -3.59 0.33 34.69
C MET A 42 -2.71 -0.82 35.15
N GLU A 43 -2.85 -1.15 36.44
CA GLU A 43 -2.14 -2.25 37.09
C GLU A 43 -3.07 -3.44 37.31
N GLY A 44 -2.47 -4.61 37.56
CA GLY A 44 -3.17 -5.87 37.78
C GLY A 44 -3.23 -6.79 36.56
N ALA A 45 -3.27 -8.10 36.81
CA ALA A 45 -3.14 -9.13 35.77
C ALA A 45 -4.24 -9.03 34.68
N THR A 46 -5.47 -8.66 35.05
CA THR A 46 -6.61 -8.55 34.14
C THR A 46 -6.69 -7.22 33.39
N GLN A 47 -5.88 -6.22 33.78
CA GLN A 47 -5.87 -4.88 33.19
C GLN A 47 -4.49 -4.52 32.60
N ALA A 48 -3.58 -5.48 32.54
CA ALA A 48 -2.24 -5.30 31.97
C ALA A 48 -2.33 -4.80 30.52
N GLY A 49 -1.64 -3.68 30.23
CA GLY A 49 -1.63 -3.04 28.92
C GLY A 49 -2.79 -2.06 28.65
N TYR A 50 -3.71 -1.88 29.61
CA TYR A 50 -4.72 -0.83 29.55
C TYR A 50 -4.20 0.49 30.13
N TRP A 51 -4.74 1.57 29.58
CA TRP A 51 -4.57 2.94 30.03
C TRP A 51 -5.95 3.51 30.36
N LEU A 52 -6.06 4.28 31.44
CA LEU A 52 -7.26 5.01 31.80
C LEU A 52 -7.02 6.51 31.57
N CYS A 53 -7.91 7.14 30.81
CA CYS A 53 -7.95 8.60 30.70
C CYS A 53 -8.63 9.21 31.92
N ASN A 54 -8.01 10.20 32.56
CA ASN A 54 -8.58 10.88 33.72
C ASN A 54 -9.66 11.90 33.33
N ASP A 55 -9.64 12.39 32.09
CA ASP A 55 -10.60 13.39 31.61
C ASP A 55 -11.89 12.74 31.09
N CYS A 56 -11.79 11.84 30.11
CA CYS A 56 -12.98 11.17 29.55
C CYS A 56 -13.36 9.87 30.27
N ARG A 57 -12.55 9.41 31.24
CA ARG A 57 -12.75 8.16 32.01
C ARG A 57 -12.80 6.87 31.19
N ASP A 58 -12.56 6.94 29.89
CA ASP A 58 -12.48 5.76 29.03
C ASP A 58 -11.14 5.03 29.17
N LYS A 59 -11.20 3.72 28.93
CA LYS A 59 -10.03 2.84 28.86
C LYS A 59 -9.59 2.65 27.41
N PHE A 60 -8.29 2.64 27.19
CA PHE A 60 -7.71 2.36 25.88
C PHE A 60 -6.46 1.49 26.00
N THR A 61 -5.97 1.00 24.86
CA THR A 61 -4.73 0.22 24.76
C THR A 61 -3.87 0.80 23.65
N CYS A 62 -2.63 0.31 23.53
CA CYS A 62 -1.76 0.58 22.37
C CYS A 62 -2.37 0.15 21.02
N ARG A 63 -3.47 -0.61 21.01
CA ARG A 63 -4.21 -0.98 19.78
C ARG A 63 -5.36 -0.03 19.46
N THR A 64 -5.83 0.77 20.43
CA THR A 64 -6.99 1.65 20.26
C THR A 64 -6.67 2.76 19.24
N GLY A 65 -7.57 2.98 18.30
CA GLY A 65 -7.41 3.92 17.19
C GLY A 65 -6.62 3.37 16.00
N THR A 66 -6.24 2.08 16.00
CA THR A 66 -5.37 1.49 14.96
C THR A 66 -6.07 0.41 14.13
N VAL A 67 -5.41 -0.06 13.07
CA VAL A 67 -5.84 -1.28 12.35
C VAL A 67 -5.85 -2.54 13.25
N MET A 68 -5.23 -2.52 14.43
CA MET A 68 -5.23 -3.65 15.38
C MET A 68 -6.40 -3.60 16.36
N GLU A 69 -7.18 -2.52 16.39
CA GLU A 69 -8.27 -2.36 17.34
C GLU A 69 -9.32 -3.49 17.22
N ARG A 70 -9.76 -4.02 18.37
CA ARG A 70 -10.67 -5.17 18.51
C ARG A 70 -10.18 -6.46 17.85
N SER A 71 -8.89 -6.58 17.53
CA SER A 71 -8.32 -7.85 17.10
C SER A 71 -8.03 -8.74 18.30
N HIS A 72 -8.45 -10.01 18.21
CA HIS A 72 -8.10 -11.06 19.17
C HIS A 72 -6.75 -11.73 18.86
N ILE A 73 -6.07 -11.32 17.79
CA ILE A 73 -4.72 -11.81 17.46
C ILE A 73 -3.73 -11.11 18.42
N PRO A 74 -2.79 -11.85 19.05
CA PRO A 74 -1.74 -11.27 19.90
C PRO A 74 -0.86 -10.23 19.18
N VAL A 75 -0.33 -9.23 19.91
CA VAL A 75 0.47 -8.12 19.33
C VAL A 75 1.72 -8.68 18.68
N HIS A 76 2.39 -9.64 19.31
CA HIS A 76 3.63 -10.20 18.77
C HIS A 76 3.43 -10.81 17.37
N LYS A 77 2.29 -11.48 17.13
CA LYS A 77 1.92 -12.01 15.81
C LYS A 77 1.58 -10.91 14.81
N TRP A 78 0.99 -9.80 15.26
CA TRP A 78 0.78 -8.62 14.41
C TRP A 78 2.11 -8.01 13.96
N LEU A 79 3.04 -7.80 14.90
CA LEU A 79 4.36 -7.25 14.60
C LEU A 79 5.15 -8.17 13.65
N LEU A 80 5.13 -9.48 13.90
CA LEU A 80 5.78 -10.44 13.02
C LEU A 80 5.15 -10.44 11.61
N ALA A 81 3.82 -10.37 11.51
CA ALA A 81 3.14 -10.27 10.22
C ALA A 81 3.48 -8.97 9.46
N ILE A 82 3.54 -7.84 10.17
CA ILE A 82 3.97 -6.55 9.62
C ILE A 82 5.40 -6.65 9.09
N HIS A 83 6.30 -7.27 9.86
CA HIS A 83 7.68 -7.48 9.44
C HIS A 83 7.75 -8.37 8.18
N LEU A 84 7.11 -9.54 8.19
CA LEU A 84 7.13 -10.47 7.05
C LEU A 84 6.54 -9.86 5.76
N MET A 85 5.41 -9.15 5.87
CA MET A 85 4.76 -8.52 4.72
C MET A 85 5.54 -7.34 4.16
N SER A 86 6.22 -6.57 5.03
CA SER A 86 7.06 -5.45 4.60
C SER A 86 8.39 -5.95 4.00
N ALA A 87 9.07 -6.90 4.63
CA ALA A 87 10.36 -7.41 4.18
C ALA A 87 10.26 -8.25 2.89
N SER A 88 9.15 -8.98 2.67
CA SER A 88 9.00 -9.80 1.47
C SER A 88 8.73 -8.95 0.21
N LYS A 89 9.78 -8.75 -0.60
CA LYS A 89 9.69 -8.03 -1.90
C LYS A 89 8.76 -8.69 -2.91
N LYS A 90 8.58 -10.02 -2.86
CA LYS A 90 7.69 -10.77 -3.78
C LYS A 90 6.29 -11.01 -3.21
N GLY A 91 6.10 -10.68 -1.93
CA GLY A 91 4.80 -10.74 -1.24
C GLY A 91 4.71 -11.89 -0.26
N MET A 92 3.70 -11.83 0.61
CA MET A 92 3.37 -12.89 1.54
C MET A 92 1.92 -13.30 1.33
N SER A 93 1.68 -14.56 0.97
CA SER A 93 0.32 -15.07 0.85
C SER A 93 -0.30 -15.25 2.24
N ALA A 94 -1.63 -15.11 2.34
CA ALA A 94 -2.35 -15.42 3.58
C ALA A 94 -2.17 -16.89 3.98
N HIS A 95 -1.95 -17.78 2.99
CA HIS A 95 -1.60 -19.18 3.24
C HIS A 95 -0.26 -19.36 3.95
N GLN A 96 0.76 -18.62 3.51
CA GLN A 96 2.06 -18.65 4.16
C GLN A 96 2.01 -18.01 5.55
N LEU A 97 1.34 -16.86 5.70
CA LEU A 97 1.18 -16.19 6.99
C LEU A 97 0.50 -17.07 8.03
N HIS A 98 -0.57 -17.81 7.68
CA HIS A 98 -1.26 -18.64 8.68
C HIS A 98 -0.37 -19.77 9.20
N ARG A 99 0.47 -20.37 8.33
CA ARG A 99 1.38 -21.45 8.73
C ARG A 99 2.49 -20.91 9.63
N MET A 100 3.07 -19.78 9.26
CA MET A 100 4.17 -19.18 10.02
C MET A 100 3.72 -18.64 11.38
N LEU A 101 2.53 -18.04 11.45
CA LEU A 101 2.01 -17.43 12.69
C LEU A 101 1.25 -18.43 13.57
N GLY A 102 0.99 -19.65 13.10
CA GLY A 102 0.17 -20.63 13.82
C GLY A 102 -1.23 -20.08 14.15
N ILE A 103 -1.89 -19.47 13.17
CA ILE A 103 -3.27 -18.96 13.29
C ILE A 103 -4.14 -19.55 12.17
N THR A 104 -5.46 -19.38 12.27
CA THR A 104 -6.35 -19.81 11.19
C THR A 104 -6.11 -19.02 9.91
N TYR A 105 -6.37 -19.64 8.75
CA TYR A 105 -6.33 -18.93 7.46
C TYR A 105 -7.22 -17.69 7.45
N LYS A 106 -8.45 -17.78 8.01
CA LYS A 106 -9.39 -16.65 8.08
C LYS A 106 -8.78 -15.48 8.86
N SER A 107 -8.13 -15.76 9.99
CA SER A 107 -7.41 -14.76 10.80
C SER A 107 -6.25 -14.15 10.02
N ALA A 108 -5.43 -14.95 9.34
CA ALA A 108 -4.31 -14.46 8.53
C ALA A 108 -4.75 -13.63 7.32
N TRP A 109 -5.85 -14.00 6.66
CA TRP A 109 -6.43 -13.25 5.55
C TRP A 109 -6.95 -11.89 6.02
N PHE A 110 -7.68 -11.85 7.15
CA PHE A 110 -8.14 -10.62 7.78
C PHE A 110 -6.97 -9.72 8.21
N LEU A 111 -5.96 -10.30 8.87
CA LEU A 111 -4.73 -9.66 9.29
C LEU A 111 -4.02 -8.99 8.10
N ALA A 112 -3.79 -9.73 7.01
CA ALA A 112 -3.12 -9.21 5.82
C ALA A 112 -3.88 -8.03 5.18
N HIS A 113 -5.21 -8.07 5.14
CA HIS A 113 -5.99 -6.94 4.60
C HIS A 113 -5.94 -5.69 5.46
N ARG A 114 -5.87 -5.83 6.79
CA ARG A 114 -5.67 -4.71 7.71
C ARG A 114 -4.25 -4.14 7.64
N ILE A 115 -3.25 -4.99 7.43
CA ILE A 115 -1.88 -4.52 7.17
C ILE A 115 -1.82 -3.73 5.86
N ARG A 116 -2.50 -4.18 4.80
CA ARG A 116 -2.61 -3.40 3.55
C ARG A 116 -3.31 -2.06 3.71
N GLU A 117 -4.28 -1.96 4.64
CA GLU A 117 -4.88 -0.68 5.01
C GLU A 117 -3.82 0.26 5.63
N ALA A 118 -2.97 -0.27 6.51
CA ALA A 118 -1.87 0.48 7.12
C ALA A 118 -0.84 0.99 6.07
N MET A 119 -0.69 0.28 4.95
CA MET A 119 0.20 0.67 3.84
C MET A 119 -0.29 1.87 3.01
N ILE A 120 -1.55 2.32 3.17
CA ILE A 120 -2.06 3.50 2.46
C ILE A 120 -1.35 4.76 2.97
N ASP A 121 -0.64 5.46 2.10
CA ASP A 121 -0.11 6.79 2.40
C ASP A 121 -1.17 7.86 2.11
N THR A 122 -1.70 8.46 3.17
CA THR A 122 -2.71 9.54 3.10
C THR A 122 -2.08 10.94 3.07
N LYS A 123 -0.77 11.06 3.27
CA LYS A 123 -0.04 12.33 3.35
C LYS A 123 0.83 12.59 2.12
N ALA A 124 0.85 11.68 1.15
CA ALA A 124 1.61 11.85 -0.08
C ALA A 124 1.09 13.04 -0.89
N GLY A 125 1.97 14.01 -1.17
CA GLY A 125 1.75 15.03 -2.18
C GLY A 125 1.86 14.49 -3.61
N PRO A 126 1.60 15.32 -4.63
CA PRO A 126 1.72 14.89 -6.02
C PRO A 126 3.16 14.52 -6.38
N LEU A 127 3.32 13.54 -7.28
CA LEU A 127 4.59 13.15 -7.88
C LEU A 127 5.10 14.23 -8.85
N GLY A 128 6.41 14.21 -9.12
CA GLY A 128 7.03 15.10 -10.08
C GLY A 128 7.17 16.53 -9.57
N GLY A 129 7.15 17.48 -10.51
CA GLY A 129 7.49 18.88 -10.28
C GLY A 129 8.32 19.45 -11.43
N GLU A 130 8.69 20.71 -11.29
CA GLU A 130 9.54 21.39 -12.27
C GLU A 130 10.89 20.68 -12.41
N GLY A 131 11.31 20.42 -13.64
CA GLY A 131 12.54 19.67 -13.95
C GLY A 131 12.46 18.16 -13.68
N LYS A 132 11.30 17.63 -13.28
CA LYS A 132 11.09 16.18 -13.07
C LYS A 132 10.19 15.59 -14.14
N SER A 133 10.35 14.30 -14.38
CA SER A 133 9.47 13.52 -15.24
C SER A 133 8.56 12.59 -14.44
N VAL A 134 7.37 12.34 -14.96
CA VAL A 134 6.41 11.36 -14.44
C VAL A 134 6.03 10.44 -15.58
N GLN A 135 6.27 9.14 -15.39
CA GLN A 135 5.83 8.11 -16.33
C GLN A 135 4.42 7.67 -15.97
N ALA A 136 3.52 7.57 -16.95
CA ALA A 136 2.18 7.04 -16.75
C ALA A 136 1.90 5.89 -17.73
N ASP A 137 1.32 4.82 -17.21
CA ASP A 137 0.98 3.63 -17.97
C ASP A 137 -0.23 2.92 -17.34
N GLU A 138 -0.93 2.12 -18.13
CA GLU A 138 -2.03 1.27 -17.70
C GLU A 138 -1.72 -0.21 -17.87
N THR A 139 -2.28 -1.01 -16.97
CA THR A 139 -2.24 -2.45 -17.12
C THR A 139 -3.60 -3.08 -16.88
N TYR A 140 -3.76 -4.27 -17.48
CA TYR A 140 -4.95 -5.08 -17.40
C TYR A 140 -4.66 -6.38 -16.66
N ILE A 141 -5.51 -6.75 -15.70
CA ILE A 141 -5.36 -7.97 -14.91
C ILE A 141 -6.69 -8.71 -14.71
N GLY A 142 -6.60 -10.04 -14.65
CA GLY A 142 -7.72 -10.92 -14.34
C GLY A 142 -8.79 -10.95 -15.44
N ASN A 143 -9.96 -11.45 -15.05
CA ASN A 143 -11.17 -11.47 -15.85
C ASN A 143 -12.35 -11.08 -14.94
N SER A 144 -12.93 -9.91 -15.16
CA SER A 144 -14.04 -9.34 -14.41
C SER A 144 -15.39 -9.99 -14.77
N SER A 145 -15.45 -10.82 -15.82
CA SER A 145 -16.68 -11.52 -16.20
C SER A 145 -16.91 -12.75 -15.31
N LYS A 146 -17.86 -12.65 -14.38
CA LYS A 146 -18.30 -13.75 -13.48
C LYS A 146 -18.87 -14.98 -14.21
N ARG A 147 -18.95 -14.96 -15.55
CA ARG A 147 -19.49 -16.02 -16.41
C ARG A 147 -18.66 -16.14 -17.69
N ALA A 148 -17.42 -16.61 -17.60
CA ALA A 148 -16.64 -16.90 -18.80
C ALA A 148 -17.07 -18.25 -19.42
N LYS A 149 -18.28 -18.30 -19.99
CA LYS A 149 -18.69 -19.33 -20.98
C LYS A 149 -18.14 -19.02 -22.39
N GLY A 150 -17.17 -18.11 -22.50
CA GLY A 150 -16.50 -17.78 -23.76
C GLY A 150 -15.34 -16.82 -23.51
N TYR A 151 -14.19 -17.11 -24.12
CA TYR A 151 -13.06 -16.19 -24.15
C TYR A 151 -13.46 -14.96 -24.96
N LYS A 152 -13.70 -13.82 -24.30
CA LYS A 152 -13.93 -12.56 -25.00
C LYS A 152 -12.58 -11.96 -25.37
N LYS A 153 -12.34 -11.70 -26.66
CA LYS A 153 -11.12 -11.03 -27.14
C LYS A 153 -11.08 -9.58 -26.62
N GLY A 154 -9.90 -9.06 -26.29
CA GLY A 154 -9.69 -7.66 -25.86
C GLY A 154 -9.57 -7.45 -24.35
N HIS A 155 -9.59 -6.19 -23.91
CA HIS A 155 -9.30 -5.77 -22.53
C HIS A 155 -10.52 -5.29 -21.71
N SER A 156 -11.70 -5.21 -22.33
CA SER A 156 -12.93 -4.67 -21.71
C SER A 156 -13.44 -5.48 -20.53
N HIS A 157 -13.08 -6.77 -20.45
CA HIS A 157 -13.45 -7.69 -19.37
C HIS A 157 -12.34 -7.84 -18.33
N LYS A 158 -11.32 -6.98 -18.34
CA LYS A 158 -10.21 -7.04 -17.39
C LYS A 158 -10.31 -5.88 -16.41
N GLU A 159 -9.84 -6.10 -15.19
CA GLU A 159 -9.63 -5.01 -14.25
C GLU A 159 -8.45 -4.17 -14.72
N GLN A 160 -8.52 -2.86 -14.51
CA GLN A 160 -7.54 -1.92 -15.06
C GLN A 160 -6.85 -1.16 -13.94
N ILE A 161 -5.55 -0.98 -14.04
CA ILE A 161 -4.75 -0.26 -13.05
C ILE A 161 -3.96 0.79 -13.80
N VAL A 162 -4.03 2.03 -13.35
CA VAL A 162 -3.22 3.14 -13.86
C VAL A 162 -2.12 3.38 -12.84
N ALA A 163 -0.87 3.44 -13.28
CA ALA A 163 0.27 3.76 -12.43
C ALA A 163 0.98 5.01 -12.93
N LEU A 164 1.35 5.86 -11.99
CA LEU A 164 2.21 7.02 -12.18
C LEU A 164 3.52 6.75 -11.45
N VAL A 165 4.66 6.93 -12.09
CA VAL A 165 5.97 6.62 -11.52
C VAL A 165 6.96 7.74 -11.81
N GLU A 166 7.54 8.32 -10.76
CA GLU A 166 8.71 9.19 -10.89
C GLU A 166 9.95 8.30 -11.07
N PRO A 167 10.73 8.43 -12.17
CA PRO A 167 11.93 7.63 -12.39
C PRO A 167 12.92 7.80 -11.22
N GLY A 168 13.38 6.68 -10.66
CA GLY A 168 14.21 6.68 -9.45
C GLY A 168 13.47 7.06 -8.16
N GLY A 169 12.24 7.58 -8.25
CA GLY A 169 11.44 8.09 -7.14
C GLY A 169 10.32 7.13 -6.70
N LYS A 170 9.16 7.72 -6.39
CA LYS A 170 7.96 7.04 -5.89
C LYS A 170 6.97 6.74 -7.01
N ALA A 171 6.05 5.84 -6.74
CA ALA A 171 4.92 5.46 -7.58
C ALA A 171 3.59 5.75 -6.88
N LYS A 172 2.54 5.94 -7.69
CA LYS A 172 1.14 5.96 -7.29
C LYS A 172 0.35 5.07 -8.24
N ALA A 173 -0.44 4.14 -7.72
CA ALA A 173 -1.19 3.21 -8.54
C ALA A 173 -2.65 3.07 -8.07
N VAL A 174 -3.57 3.17 -9.03
CA VAL A 174 -5.00 3.20 -8.78
C VAL A 174 -5.69 2.15 -9.65
N HIS A 175 -6.41 1.24 -9.01
CA HIS A 175 -7.35 0.33 -9.64
C HIS A 175 -8.59 1.10 -10.05
N VAL A 176 -8.93 1.01 -11.34
CA VAL A 176 -10.16 1.53 -11.92
C VAL A 176 -10.93 0.40 -12.58
N LYS A 177 -12.26 0.49 -12.49
CA LYS A 177 -13.15 -0.46 -13.17
C LYS A 177 -13.00 -0.36 -14.70
N ALA A 178 -12.79 0.85 -15.21
CA ALA A 178 -12.47 1.13 -16.60
C ALA A 178 -11.62 2.39 -16.69
N ALA A 179 -10.47 2.31 -17.35
CA ALA A 179 -9.64 3.42 -17.74
C ALA A 179 -10.27 4.08 -18.96
N THR A 180 -10.74 5.30 -18.75
CA THR A 180 -11.26 6.22 -19.76
C THR A 180 -10.39 7.47 -19.74
N LYS A 181 -10.41 8.26 -20.81
CA LYS A 181 -9.72 9.57 -20.83
C LYS A 181 -10.06 10.40 -19.57
N LYS A 182 -11.33 10.41 -19.16
CA LYS A 182 -11.80 11.12 -17.95
C LYS A 182 -11.15 10.58 -16.67
N SER A 183 -11.21 9.26 -16.43
CA SER A 183 -10.68 8.68 -15.19
C SER A 183 -9.15 8.74 -15.12
N VAL A 184 -8.47 8.56 -16.25
CA VAL A 184 -7.01 8.69 -16.36
C VAL A 184 -6.59 10.13 -16.08
N ARG A 185 -7.30 11.10 -16.67
CA ARG A 185 -7.09 12.51 -16.41
C ARG A 185 -7.22 12.85 -14.93
N GLU A 186 -8.31 12.41 -14.29
CA GLU A 186 -8.53 12.62 -12.85
C GLU A 186 -7.38 12.07 -12.01
N ILE A 187 -6.94 10.84 -12.27
CA ILE A 187 -5.80 10.24 -11.56
C ILE A 187 -4.52 11.07 -11.76
N LEU A 188 -4.21 11.49 -12.99
CA LEU A 188 -3.03 12.27 -13.30
C LEU A 188 -3.03 13.62 -12.58
N VAL A 189 -4.08 14.43 -12.76
CA VAL A 189 -4.09 15.81 -12.22
C VAL A 189 -4.20 15.85 -10.69
N THR A 190 -4.73 14.79 -10.06
CA THR A 190 -4.77 14.67 -8.61
C THR A 190 -3.43 14.22 -8.02
N ASN A 191 -2.67 13.38 -8.73
CA ASN A 191 -1.51 12.69 -8.15
C ASN A 191 -0.16 13.08 -8.77
N ALA A 192 -0.13 13.91 -9.81
CA ALA A 192 1.10 14.40 -10.43
C ALA A 192 1.04 15.91 -10.65
N SER A 193 2.17 16.57 -10.46
CA SER A 193 2.29 18.01 -10.72
C SER A 193 2.26 18.26 -12.22
N ARG A 194 1.39 19.18 -12.66
CA ARG A 194 1.34 19.65 -14.06
C ARG A 194 2.64 20.31 -14.53
N LYS A 195 3.53 20.70 -13.62
CA LYS A 195 4.86 21.23 -13.97
C LYS A 195 5.86 20.16 -14.44
N SER A 196 5.48 18.88 -14.42
CA SER A 196 6.35 17.76 -14.78
C SER A 196 6.35 17.49 -16.29
N ASP A 197 7.41 16.85 -16.78
CA ASP A 197 7.46 16.23 -18.11
C ASP A 197 6.74 14.86 -18.06
N LEU A 198 5.57 14.76 -18.70
CA LEU A 198 4.78 13.53 -18.73
C LEU A 198 5.31 12.58 -19.80
N HIS A 199 5.66 11.36 -19.42
CA HIS A 199 6.12 10.30 -20.33
C HIS A 199 5.09 9.18 -20.38
N THR A 200 4.60 8.83 -21.56
CA THR A 200 3.63 7.72 -21.74
C THR A 200 4.02 6.85 -22.91
N ASP A 201 3.31 5.74 -23.09
CA ASP A 201 3.31 5.02 -24.35
C ASP A 201 2.42 5.76 -25.39
N ASN A 202 2.10 5.07 -26.50
CA ASN A 202 1.20 5.57 -27.55
C ASN A 202 -0.30 5.39 -27.23
N SER A 203 -0.68 5.20 -25.96
CA SER A 203 -2.08 5.07 -25.57
C SER A 203 -2.83 6.40 -25.73
N ARG A 204 -3.93 6.36 -26.48
CA ARG A 204 -4.82 7.52 -26.72
C ARG A 204 -5.54 8.02 -25.46
N LEU A 205 -5.36 7.33 -24.33
CA LEU A 205 -5.90 7.78 -23.04
C LEU A 205 -5.22 9.06 -22.56
N TYR A 206 -3.98 9.31 -22.99
CA TYR A 206 -3.16 10.41 -22.50
C TYR A 206 -3.15 11.66 -23.40
N ASP A 207 -3.56 11.57 -24.67
CA ASP A 207 -3.44 12.64 -25.66
C ASP A 207 -4.01 14.00 -25.22
N GLU A 208 -5.15 14.00 -24.52
CA GLU A 208 -5.83 15.23 -24.08
C GLU A 208 -5.23 15.77 -22.78
N VAL A 209 -5.02 14.89 -21.80
CA VAL A 209 -4.48 15.29 -20.48
C VAL A 209 -3.00 15.67 -20.56
N GLY A 210 -2.23 15.07 -21.47
CA GLY A 210 -0.82 15.40 -21.66
C GLY A 210 -0.59 16.86 -22.03
N LYS A 211 -1.55 17.50 -22.71
CA LYS A 211 -1.52 18.93 -23.02
C LYS A 211 -1.62 19.83 -21.79
N GLU A 212 -2.02 19.30 -20.64
CA GLU A 212 -2.08 20.03 -19.37
C GLU A 212 -0.77 20.01 -18.58
N PHE A 213 0.22 19.22 -19.01
CA PHE A 213 1.52 19.10 -18.38
C PHE A 213 2.54 20.01 -19.08
N ALA A 214 3.67 20.30 -18.41
CA ALA A 214 4.73 21.16 -18.94
C ALA A 214 5.26 20.64 -20.29
N SER A 215 5.34 19.33 -20.44
CA SER A 215 5.52 18.66 -21.72
C SER A 215 4.90 17.26 -21.65
N HIS A 216 4.58 16.70 -22.83
CA HIS A 216 4.13 15.32 -22.97
C HIS A 216 4.92 14.65 -24.09
N LYS A 217 5.63 13.59 -23.74
CA LYS A 217 6.46 12.81 -24.65
C LYS A 217 5.95 11.37 -24.67
N THR A 218 5.82 10.81 -25.86
CA THR A 218 5.38 9.43 -26.04
C THR A 218 6.55 8.55 -26.49
N VAL A 219 6.50 7.28 -26.10
CA VAL A 219 7.40 6.23 -26.59
C VAL A 219 6.58 5.22 -27.38
N ASN A 220 7.07 4.87 -28.57
CA ASN A 220 6.43 3.84 -29.37
C ASN A 220 6.95 2.45 -29.00
N HIS A 221 6.14 1.62 -28.37
CA HIS A 221 6.49 0.22 -28.04
C HIS A 221 5.99 -0.81 -29.06
N SER A 222 5.75 -0.38 -30.31
CA SER A 222 5.23 -1.28 -31.34
C SER A 222 6.16 -2.47 -31.62
N TRP A 223 5.63 -3.69 -31.56
CA TRP A 223 6.35 -4.95 -31.81
C TRP A 223 6.80 -5.13 -33.28
N ASN A 224 6.37 -4.28 -34.21
CA ASN A 224 6.60 -4.41 -35.65
C ASN A 224 7.97 -3.85 -36.12
N GLY A 225 8.99 -3.87 -35.26
CA GLY A 225 10.33 -3.35 -35.59
C GLY A 225 10.45 -1.82 -35.61
N ARG A 226 9.39 -1.08 -35.30
CA ARG A 226 9.37 0.38 -35.09
C ARG A 226 9.33 0.78 -33.61
N GLY A 227 9.51 -0.20 -32.73
CA GLY A 227 9.55 -0.03 -31.29
C GLY A 227 10.84 0.65 -30.86
N GLU A 228 10.74 1.71 -30.07
CA GLU A 228 11.86 2.44 -29.50
C GLU A 228 11.90 2.16 -27.99
N TRP A 229 13.05 1.72 -27.46
CA TRP A 229 13.25 1.55 -26.00
C TRP A 229 13.42 2.90 -25.29
N VAL A 230 13.86 3.90 -26.04
CA VAL A 230 14.07 5.29 -25.63
C VAL A 230 13.57 6.16 -26.77
N GLY A 231 12.64 7.05 -26.50
CA GLY A 231 12.13 7.98 -27.50
C GLY A 231 13.16 9.02 -27.90
N LYS A 232 12.86 9.78 -28.95
CA LYS A 232 13.78 10.75 -29.58
C LYS A 232 14.37 11.79 -28.63
N ASP A 233 13.67 12.14 -27.56
CA ASP A 233 14.07 13.14 -26.56
C ASP A 233 14.53 12.50 -25.24
N GLY A 234 14.91 11.21 -25.27
CA GLY A 234 15.37 10.46 -24.09
C GLY A 234 14.25 9.92 -23.19
N GLN A 235 12.99 10.09 -23.56
CA GLN A 235 11.84 9.63 -22.76
C GLN A 235 11.74 8.08 -22.73
N THR A 236 11.29 7.54 -21.59
CA THR A 236 11.06 6.10 -21.41
C THR A 236 9.81 5.87 -20.54
N THR A 237 9.27 4.65 -20.56
CA THR A 237 8.23 4.15 -19.63
C THR A 237 8.76 3.02 -18.72
N ASN A 238 10.08 2.82 -18.71
CA ASN A 238 10.73 1.68 -18.06
C ASN A 238 10.46 1.60 -16.55
N ALA A 239 10.28 2.71 -15.85
CA ALA A 239 9.98 2.70 -14.42
C ALA A 239 8.54 2.23 -14.16
N ALA A 240 7.58 2.66 -14.99
CA ALA A 240 6.20 2.17 -14.94
C ALA A 240 6.11 0.67 -15.31
N GLU A 241 6.82 0.26 -16.37
CA GLU A 241 6.92 -1.15 -16.75
C GLU A 241 7.58 -2.01 -15.67
N ASN A 242 8.62 -1.49 -15.01
CA ASN A 242 9.26 -2.18 -13.88
C ASN A 242 8.28 -2.40 -12.73
N PHE A 243 7.53 -1.35 -12.36
CA PHE A 243 6.49 -1.43 -11.34
C PHE A 243 5.45 -2.50 -11.70
N PHE A 244 4.89 -2.45 -12.91
CA PHE A 244 3.89 -3.42 -13.35
C PHE A 244 4.45 -4.83 -13.52
N GLY A 245 5.70 -4.99 -13.93
CA GLY A 245 6.36 -6.28 -14.02
C GLY A 245 6.48 -6.95 -12.64
N ILE A 246 6.83 -6.19 -11.60
CA ILE A 246 6.86 -6.70 -10.22
C ILE A 246 5.45 -7.06 -9.75
N PHE A 247 4.49 -6.15 -9.97
CA PHE A 247 3.09 -6.36 -9.61
C PHE A 247 2.51 -7.64 -10.23
N LYS A 248 2.57 -7.77 -11.57
CA LYS A 248 2.03 -8.93 -12.31
C LYS A 248 2.66 -10.24 -11.86
N ARG A 249 3.99 -10.29 -11.70
CA ARG A 249 4.69 -11.49 -11.24
C ARG A 249 4.25 -11.90 -9.83
N GLY A 250 4.06 -10.95 -8.92
CA GLY A 250 3.56 -11.27 -7.58
C GLY A 250 2.08 -11.69 -7.58
N MET A 251 1.25 -11.11 -8.45
CA MET A 251 -0.13 -11.55 -8.62
C MET A 251 -0.22 -12.99 -9.14
N VAL A 252 0.60 -13.36 -10.12
CA VAL A 252 0.63 -14.73 -10.68
C VAL A 252 1.31 -15.72 -9.74
N GLY A 253 2.42 -15.34 -9.10
CA GLY A 253 3.27 -16.26 -8.33
C GLY A 253 2.92 -16.38 -6.84
N THR A 254 2.46 -15.30 -6.19
CA THR A 254 2.27 -15.27 -4.72
C THR A 254 0.79 -15.34 -4.34
N TYR A 255 -0.06 -14.58 -5.03
CA TYR A 255 -1.47 -14.46 -4.64
C TYR A 255 -2.40 -15.35 -5.46
N HIS A 256 -2.03 -15.66 -6.71
CA HIS A 256 -2.75 -16.47 -7.71
C HIS A 256 -4.14 -15.95 -8.12
N LYS A 257 -4.98 -15.58 -7.15
CA LYS A 257 -6.35 -15.07 -7.36
C LYS A 257 -6.61 -13.88 -6.44
N CYS A 258 -7.17 -12.82 -7.02
CA CYS A 258 -7.68 -11.67 -6.28
C CYS A 258 -8.99 -11.23 -6.91
N ASP A 259 -10.04 -11.15 -6.11
CA ASP A 259 -11.31 -10.60 -6.56
C ASP A 259 -11.19 -9.06 -6.71
N ALA A 260 -11.91 -8.51 -7.68
CA ALA A 260 -11.83 -7.09 -8.05
C ALA A 260 -11.99 -6.13 -6.86
N GLN A 261 -12.91 -6.44 -5.93
CA GLN A 261 -13.19 -5.64 -4.74
C GLN A 261 -11.99 -5.49 -3.77
N HIS A 262 -10.99 -6.37 -3.88
CA HIS A 262 -9.79 -6.34 -3.06
C HIS A 262 -8.56 -5.83 -3.81
N LEU A 263 -8.65 -5.67 -5.14
CA LEU A 263 -7.50 -5.43 -6.00
C LEU A 263 -6.73 -4.17 -5.62
N GLN A 264 -7.42 -3.07 -5.31
CA GLN A 264 -6.77 -1.84 -4.82
C GLN A 264 -5.88 -2.09 -3.59
N ARG A 265 -6.29 -2.96 -2.65
CA ARG A 265 -5.49 -3.26 -1.46
C ARG A 265 -4.17 -3.95 -1.82
N TYR A 266 -4.18 -4.82 -2.84
CA TYR A 266 -2.96 -5.44 -3.35
C TYR A 266 -2.11 -4.42 -4.09
N VAL A 267 -2.71 -3.58 -4.94
CA VAL A 267 -2.00 -2.48 -5.61
C VAL A 267 -1.29 -1.58 -4.59
N THR A 268 -1.97 -1.21 -3.50
CA THR A 268 -1.38 -0.47 -2.38
C THR A 268 -0.19 -1.21 -1.73
N GLU A 269 -0.24 -2.54 -1.59
CA GLU A 269 0.90 -3.32 -1.06
C GLU A 269 2.14 -3.22 -1.96
N PHE A 270 1.95 -3.22 -3.29
CA PHE A 270 3.06 -3.06 -4.23
C PHE A 270 3.55 -1.61 -4.30
N GLU A 271 2.65 -0.63 -4.30
CA GLU A 271 2.97 0.81 -4.20
C GLU A 271 3.82 1.08 -2.95
N PHE A 272 3.37 0.60 -1.79
CA PHE A 272 4.08 0.78 -0.52
C PHE A 272 5.49 0.20 -0.56
N ARG A 273 5.65 -1.05 -1.03
CA ARG A 273 6.99 -1.67 -1.12
C ARG A 273 7.88 -0.99 -2.14
N PHE A 274 7.31 -0.53 -3.26
CA PHE A 274 8.05 0.24 -4.25
C PHE A 274 8.56 1.56 -3.63
N ASN A 275 7.69 2.28 -2.94
CA ASN A 275 8.01 3.58 -2.33
C ASN A 275 8.93 3.50 -1.10
N ASN A 276 9.08 2.31 -0.52
CA ASN A 276 9.89 2.07 0.66
C ASN A 276 11.04 1.09 0.38
N ARG A 277 11.75 1.25 -0.73
CA ARG A 277 12.82 0.32 -1.17
C ARG A 277 14.22 0.84 -0.85
N ILE A 278 15.21 -0.06 -0.91
CA ILE A 278 16.64 0.26 -0.72
C ILE A 278 17.11 1.36 -1.67
N GLY A 279 16.62 1.39 -2.91
CA GLY A 279 16.93 2.45 -3.88
C GLY A 279 16.46 3.86 -3.46
N LEU A 280 15.65 3.97 -2.41
CA LEU A 280 15.24 5.24 -1.77
C LEU A 280 15.82 5.38 -0.35
N GLY A 281 16.85 4.60 -0.02
CA GLY A 281 17.49 4.60 1.31
C GLY A 281 16.70 3.85 2.40
N ILE A 282 15.63 3.13 2.04
CA ILE A 282 14.75 2.47 3.01
C ILE A 282 15.02 0.96 3.03
N ASN A 283 15.68 0.51 4.11
CA ASN A 283 15.90 -0.92 4.36
C ASN A 283 14.63 -1.60 4.91
N ASP A 284 14.69 -2.92 5.14
CA ASP A 284 13.52 -3.69 5.55
C ASP A 284 13.02 -3.33 6.96
N THR A 285 13.92 -2.99 7.89
CA THR A 285 13.57 -2.53 9.25
C THR A 285 12.83 -1.19 9.19
N MET A 286 13.40 -0.22 8.47
CA MET A 286 12.79 1.10 8.28
C MET A 286 11.42 0.98 7.60
N ARG A 287 11.26 0.10 6.61
CA ARG A 287 9.97 -0.16 5.96
C ARG A 287 8.94 -0.72 6.95
N ALA A 288 9.34 -1.64 7.82
CA ALA A 288 8.46 -2.18 8.85
C ALA A 288 8.03 -1.09 9.85
N GLU A 289 8.95 -0.19 10.24
CA GLU A 289 8.66 0.97 11.09
C GLU A 289 7.72 1.96 10.40
N THR A 290 7.92 2.26 9.11
CA THR A 290 7.01 3.10 8.31
C THR A 290 5.61 2.48 8.27
N LEU A 291 5.51 1.17 8.07
CA LEU A 291 4.24 0.44 8.09
C LEU A 291 3.58 0.49 9.47
N LEU A 292 4.37 0.35 10.54
CA LEU A 292 3.89 0.39 11.91
C LEU A 292 3.34 1.77 12.26
N LYS A 293 3.97 2.87 11.81
CA LYS A 293 3.40 4.23 11.92
C LYS A 293 2.11 4.38 11.12
N GLY A 294 2.01 3.70 9.98
CA GLY A 294 0.84 3.74 9.10
C GLY A 294 -0.45 3.11 9.67
N ILE A 295 -0.39 2.44 10.83
CA ILE A 295 -1.56 1.78 11.44
C ILE A 295 -2.54 2.77 12.08
N GLU A 296 -2.09 3.98 12.42
CA GLU A 296 -2.83 4.93 13.24
C GLU A 296 -3.97 5.60 12.48
N GLY A 297 -5.08 5.87 13.17
CA GLY A 297 -6.27 6.51 12.59
C GLY A 297 -7.08 5.61 11.66
N LYS A 298 -6.66 4.36 11.44
CA LYS A 298 -7.26 3.43 10.47
C LYS A 298 -8.09 2.32 11.11
N ARG A 299 -8.82 2.65 12.17
CA ARG A 299 -9.78 1.72 12.80
C ARG A 299 -10.82 1.29 11.76
N LEU A 300 -10.79 0.01 11.38
CA LEU A 300 -11.81 -0.56 10.50
C LEU A 300 -13.07 -0.92 11.30
N THR A 301 -14.17 -0.23 11.04
CA THR A 301 -15.51 -0.58 11.55
C THR A 301 -16.32 -1.31 10.48
N TYR A 302 -17.23 -2.21 10.89
CA TYR A 302 -18.22 -2.82 10.00
C TYR A 302 -19.27 -1.77 9.60
N ARG A 303 -18.86 -0.77 8.79
CA ARG A 303 -19.63 0.45 8.47
C ARG A 303 -19.93 1.31 9.71
N ARG A 304 -20.00 2.62 9.52
CA ARG A 304 -20.92 3.45 10.31
C ARG A 304 -22.20 3.53 9.48
N PRO A 305 -23.40 3.37 10.07
CA PRO A 305 -24.64 3.67 9.38
C PRO A 305 -24.68 5.20 9.18
N ASN A 306 -24.26 5.63 8.00
CA ASN A 306 -24.66 6.91 7.43
C ASN A 306 -25.32 6.59 6.09
#